data_AF-A0A8V0Y0A1-F1
#
_entry.id   AF-A0A8V0Y0A1-F1
#
_cell.length_a   1.000
_cell.length_b   1.000
_cell.length_c   1.000
_cell.angle_alpha   90.00
_cell.angle_beta   90.00
_cell.angle_gamma   90.00
#
_symmetry.space_group_name_H-M   'P 1'
#
loop_
_entity.id
_entity.type
_entity.pdbx_description
1 polymer ?
#
loop_
_entity_poly.entity_id
_entity_poly.type
_entity_poly.pdbx_seq_one_letter_code
_entity_poly.pdbx_strand_id
1 'polypeptide(L)'
;EEIVPHIQPEPPVVMTEALGHSHGSSTEQCAMPVARRVNCHPQPGATQQSCEARGCTWCATDVPNAPWCFFSEDSSYGYSLTRSMEKTAKGWR
;
A
#
# COMPACT_ATOMS: atom_id res chain seq x y z
N GLU A 1 -36.87 39.83 9.44
CA GLU A 1 -35.99 40.43 8.42
C GLU A 1 -34.74 39.57 8.35
N GLU A 2 -34.74 38.78 7.28
CA GLU A 2 -33.73 37.88 6.72
C GLU A 2 -32.80 37.09 7.65
N ILE A 3 -33.23 35.85 7.93
CA ILE A 3 -32.36 34.73 8.30
C ILE A 3 -31.50 34.41 7.08
N VAL A 4 -30.28 34.93 7.04
CA VAL A 4 -29.29 34.59 6.01
C VAL A 4 -28.72 33.21 6.39
N PRO A 5 -28.91 32.16 5.56
CA PRO A 5 -28.22 30.90 5.80
C PRO A 5 -26.73 31.12 5.58
N HIS A 6 -25.95 30.95 6.65
CA HIS A 6 -24.49 30.94 6.56
C HIS A 6 -24.08 29.62 5.88
N ILE A 7 -24.10 29.64 4.54
CA ILE A 7 -23.45 28.64 3.71
C ILE A 7 -21.95 28.77 3.99
N GLN A 8 -21.43 27.84 4.78
CA GLN A 8 -19.99 27.60 4.85
C GLN A 8 -19.54 27.37 3.41
N PRO A 9 -18.59 28.16 2.86
CA PRO A 9 -17.99 27.78 1.59
C PRO A 9 -17.31 26.43 1.83
N GLU A 10 -17.84 25.40 1.20
CA GLU A 10 -17.16 24.13 1.02
C GLU A 10 -15.71 24.49 0.66
N PRO A 11 -14.67 24.01 1.38
CA PRO A 11 -13.33 24.18 0.86
C PRO A 11 -13.38 23.66 -0.57
N PRO A 12 -12.78 24.34 -1.57
CA PRO A 12 -12.66 23.74 -2.87
C PRO A 12 -12.11 22.34 -2.59
N VAL A 13 -12.85 21.32 -3.01
CA VAL A 13 -12.28 19.99 -3.20
C VAL A 13 -11.21 20.22 -4.24
N VAL A 14 -10.08 20.71 -3.76
CA VAL A 14 -8.81 20.65 -4.42
C VAL A 14 -8.70 19.16 -4.64
N MET A 15 -8.99 18.78 -5.88
CA MET A 15 -8.31 17.70 -6.52
C MET A 15 -6.82 18.09 -6.47
N THR A 16 -6.23 18.07 -5.28
CA THR A 16 -4.83 17.73 -5.14
C THR A 16 -4.85 16.37 -5.77
N GLU A 17 -4.42 16.32 -7.02
CA GLU A 17 -4.05 15.11 -7.73
C GLU A 17 -3.50 14.19 -6.67
N ALA A 18 -4.21 13.07 -6.48
CA ALA A 18 -3.86 12.04 -5.54
C ALA A 18 -2.34 11.93 -5.56
N LEU A 19 -1.67 12.33 -4.47
CA LEU A 19 -0.23 12.10 -4.34
C LEU A 19 -0.09 10.61 -4.57
N GLY A 20 0.46 10.29 -5.73
CA GLY A 20 0.24 9.04 -6.39
C GLY A 20 0.48 7.92 -5.40
N HIS A 21 -0.52 7.05 -5.25
CA HIS A 21 -0.15 5.65 -5.27
C HIS A 21 0.59 5.51 -6.59
N SER A 22 1.92 5.59 -6.56
CA SER A 22 2.75 5.10 -7.62
C SER A 22 2.33 3.64 -7.76
N HIS A 23 1.33 3.39 -8.60
CA HIS A 23 1.41 2.31 -9.53
C HIS A 23 2.71 2.57 -10.28
N GLY A 24 3.83 2.14 -9.68
CA GLY A 24 4.91 1.62 -10.48
C GLY A 24 4.24 0.74 -11.51
N SER A 25 4.68 0.88 -12.75
CA SER A 25 4.12 0.07 -13.82
C SER A 25 4.15 -1.38 -13.35
N SER A 26 3.00 -2.07 -13.42
CA SER A 26 2.83 -3.46 -12.98
C SER A 26 3.95 -4.38 -13.50
N THR A 27 4.60 -3.97 -14.60
CA THR A 27 5.79 -4.56 -15.22
C THR A 27 7.08 -4.49 -14.38
N GLU A 28 7.38 -3.37 -13.71
CA GLU A 28 8.59 -3.25 -12.88
C GLU A 28 8.44 -3.99 -11.55
N GLN A 29 7.24 -4.03 -10.98
CA GLN A 29 7.01 -4.74 -9.71
C GLN A 29 7.17 -6.26 -9.87
N CYS A 30 6.89 -6.77 -11.08
CA CYS A 30 7.19 -8.14 -11.49
C CYS A 30 8.70 -8.45 -11.57
N ALA A 31 9.55 -7.44 -11.75
CA ALA A 31 11.00 -7.62 -11.85
C ALA A 31 11.66 -7.93 -10.50
N MET A 32 10.93 -7.80 -9.38
CA MET A 32 11.43 -8.19 -8.06
C MET A 32 11.76 -9.69 -8.01
N PRO A 33 12.94 -10.05 -7.47
CA PRO A 33 13.35 -11.44 -7.36
C PRO A 33 12.38 -12.23 -6.47
N VAL A 34 11.98 -13.41 -6.93
CA VAL A 34 11.03 -14.29 -6.22
C VAL A 34 11.41 -14.57 -4.76
N ALA A 35 12.71 -14.61 -4.44
CA ALA A 35 13.20 -14.83 -3.08
C ALA A 35 12.89 -13.68 -2.10
N ARG A 36 12.61 -12.47 -2.59
CA ARG A 36 12.24 -11.31 -1.77
C ARG A 36 10.73 -11.06 -1.73
N ARG A 37 9.95 -11.81 -2.52
CA ARG A 37 8.49 -11.67 -2.57
C ARG A 37 7.89 -12.20 -1.27
N VAL A 38 7.21 -11.32 -0.55
CA VAL A 38 6.46 -11.67 0.66
C VAL A 38 5.00 -11.91 0.28
N ASN A 39 4.44 -13.06 0.68
CA ASN A 39 3.07 -13.43 0.33
C ASN A 39 2.06 -12.42 0.91
N CYS A 40 1.33 -11.73 0.02
CA CYS A 40 0.26 -10.80 0.41
C CYS A 40 -1.11 -11.49 0.54
N HIS A 41 -1.25 -12.71 0.03
CA HIS A 41 -2.50 -13.47 0.10
C HIS A 41 -2.29 -14.81 0.84
N PRO A 42 -2.34 -14.82 2.19
CA PRO A 42 -2.15 -16.05 2.97
C PRO A 42 -3.33 -17.04 2.84
N GLN A 43 -4.48 -16.59 2.34
CA GLN A 43 -5.61 -17.49 2.08
C GLN A 43 -5.36 -18.34 0.82
N PRO A 44 -5.83 -19.61 0.80
CA PRO A 44 -5.75 -20.44 -0.38
C PRO A 44 -6.62 -19.88 -1.52
N GLY A 45 -6.19 -20.09 -2.77
CA GLY A 45 -6.94 -19.63 -3.95
C GLY A 45 -6.74 -18.16 -4.30
N ALA A 46 -5.53 -17.63 -4.11
CA ALA A 46 -5.20 -16.29 -4.58
C ALA A 46 -5.43 -16.20 -6.11
N THR A 47 -6.28 -15.28 -6.54
CA THR A 47 -6.46 -14.88 -7.93
C THR A 47 -5.90 -13.49 -8.16
N GLN A 48 -5.64 -13.13 -9.41
CA GLN A 48 -5.19 -11.79 -9.78
C GLN A 48 -6.11 -10.71 -9.18
N GLN A 49 -7.42 -10.84 -9.37
CA GLN A 49 -8.40 -9.90 -8.80
C GLN A 49 -8.37 -9.83 -7.28
N SER A 50 -8.28 -10.97 -6.58
CA SER A 50 -8.19 -10.96 -5.11
C SER A 50 -6.89 -10.32 -4.59
N CYS A 51 -5.81 -10.39 -5.36
CA CYS A 51 -4.52 -9.81 -5.03
C CYS A 51 -4.54 -8.29 -5.23
N GLU A 52 -4.98 -7.85 -6.41
CA GLU A 52 -5.08 -6.44 -6.78
C GLU A 52 -6.12 -5.73 -5.90
N ALA A 53 -7.22 -6.40 -5.55
CA ALA A 53 -8.22 -5.86 -4.61
C ALA A 53 -7.65 -5.64 -3.19
N ARG A 54 -6.58 -6.35 -2.82
CA ARG A 54 -5.86 -6.10 -1.56
C ARG A 54 -4.83 -4.99 -1.68
N GLY A 55 -4.58 -4.45 -2.88
CA GLY A 55 -3.55 -3.45 -3.17
C GLY A 55 -2.15 -4.02 -3.37
N CYS A 56 -2.05 -5.31 -3.73
CA CYS A 56 -0.79 -6.02 -3.95
C CYS A 56 -0.53 -6.32 -5.43
N THR A 57 0.71 -6.70 -5.76
CA THR A 57 1.09 -7.04 -7.13
C THR A 57 0.86 -8.52 -7.41
N TRP A 58 0.21 -8.80 -8.53
CA TRP A 58 0.10 -10.14 -9.09
C TRP A 58 1.15 -10.37 -10.17
N CYS A 59 2.01 -11.37 -9.98
CA CYS A 59 2.96 -11.78 -11.00
C CYS A 59 3.21 -13.28 -10.97
N ALA A 60 2.79 -13.97 -12.04
CA ALA A 60 3.01 -15.39 -12.21
C ALA A 60 4.51 -15.72 -12.26
N THR A 61 4.87 -16.88 -11.70
CA THR A 61 6.23 -17.40 -11.74
C THR A 61 6.21 -18.92 -11.80
N ASP A 62 7.19 -19.49 -12.49
CA ASP A 62 7.40 -20.94 -12.60
C ASP A 62 8.13 -21.52 -11.37
N VAL A 63 8.63 -20.66 -10.47
CA VAL A 63 9.36 -21.10 -9.29
C VAL A 63 8.40 -21.74 -8.28
N PRO A 64 8.62 -23.00 -7.88
CA PRO A 64 7.74 -23.68 -6.93
C PRO A 64 7.78 -23.00 -5.56
N ASN A 65 6.62 -22.92 -4.91
CA ASN A 65 6.40 -22.25 -3.61
C ASN A 65 6.56 -20.71 -3.63
N ALA A 66 6.88 -20.09 -4.75
CA ALA A 66 6.95 -18.63 -4.84
C ALA A 66 5.53 -18.04 -4.94
N PRO A 67 5.18 -17.01 -4.14
CA PRO A 67 3.86 -16.41 -4.19
C PRO A 67 3.68 -15.61 -5.49
N TRP A 68 2.56 -15.84 -6.16
CA TRP A 68 2.15 -15.02 -7.30
C TRP A 68 1.59 -13.68 -6.84
N CYS A 69 0.95 -13.63 -5.67
CA CYS A 69 0.49 -12.40 -5.04
C CYS A 69 1.45 -11.97 -3.93
N PHE A 70 2.11 -10.82 -4.10
CA PHE A 70 3.11 -10.34 -3.15
C PHE A 70 3.02 -8.84 -2.90
N PHE A 71 3.61 -8.41 -1.78
CA PHE A 71 3.74 -6.99 -1.45
C PHE A 71 4.76 -6.32 -2.38
N SER A 72 4.36 -5.26 -3.05
CA SER A 72 5.24 -4.44 -3.90
C SER A 72 6.23 -3.65 -3.02
N GLU A 73 7.39 -3.26 -3.55
CA GLU A 73 8.32 -2.40 -2.79
C GLU A 73 7.75 -1.02 -2.49
N ASP A 74 6.93 -0.49 -3.39
CA ASP A 74 6.21 0.78 -3.23
C ASP A 74 4.98 0.66 -2.33
N SER A 75 4.67 -0.54 -1.87
CA SER A 75 3.48 -0.79 -1.08
C SER A 75 3.70 -0.24 0.33
N SER A 76 2.84 0.66 0.80
CA SER A 76 2.95 1.29 2.13
C SER A 76 2.58 0.35 3.29
N TYR A 77 2.58 -0.96 3.05
CA TYR A 77 2.28 -1.97 4.05
C TYR A 77 3.43 -2.06 5.02
N GLY A 78 3.12 -1.86 6.30
CA GLY A 78 4.10 -1.87 7.37
C GLY A 78 3.70 -0.91 8.47
N TYR A 79 4.63 -0.69 9.39
CA TYR A 79 4.47 0.26 10.47
C TYR A 79 5.46 1.39 10.28
N SER A 80 4.97 2.63 10.36
CA SER A 80 5.83 3.81 10.45
C SER A 80 6.04 4.14 11.92
N LEU A 81 7.28 4.35 12.33
CA LEU A 81 7.57 4.88 13.66
C LEU A 81 7.05 6.31 13.74
N THR A 82 5.95 6.52 14.46
CA THR A 82 5.35 7.85 14.61
C THR A 82 6.15 8.73 15.57
N ARG A 83 6.90 8.13 16.50
CA ARG A 83 7.80 8.83 17.42
C ARG A 83 9.25 8.48 17.15
N SER A 84 10.16 9.38 17.53
CA SER A 84 11.59 9.14 17.50
C SER A 84 11.98 8.05 18.49
N MET A 85 12.94 7.20 18.09
CA MET A 85 13.51 6.20 18.99
C MET A 85 14.35 6.87 20.08
N GLU A 86 14.01 6.64 21.34
CA GLU A 86 14.73 7.17 22.49
C GLU A 86 15.46 6.04 23.23
N LYS A 87 16.74 6.27 23.54
CA LYS A 87 17.54 5.29 24.29
C LYS A 87 17.13 5.30 25.77
N THR A 88 16.87 4.12 26.31
CA THR A 88 16.58 3.91 27.73
C THR A 88 17.62 2.97 28.34
N ALA A 89 17.66 2.88 29.67
CA ALA A 89 18.58 1.97 30.36
C ALA A 89 18.35 0.48 30.03
N LYS A 90 17.18 0.12 29.46
CA LYS A 90 16.80 -1.26 29.15
C LYS A 90 16.60 -1.52 27.66
N GLY A 91 16.77 -0.52 26.79
CA GLY A 91 16.54 -0.69 25.34
C GLY A 91 16.15 0.61 24.65
N TRP A 92 15.29 0.50 23.64
CA TRP A 92 14.82 1.62 22.82
C TRP A 92 13.30 1.72 22.92
N ARG A 93 12.80 2.95 23.01
CA ARG A 93 11.37 3.25 23.03
C ARG A 93 11.00 4.09 21.83
#